data_AF-A0A9N9HD77-F1
#
_entry.id   AF-A0A9N9HD77-F1
#
_cell.length_a   1.000
_cell.length_b   1.000
_cell.length_c   1.000
_cell.angle_alpha   90.00
_cell.angle_beta   90.00
_cell.angle_gamma   90.00
#
_symmetry.space_group_name_H-M   'P 1'
#
loop_
_entity.id
_entity.type
_entity.pdbx_description
1 polymer ?
#
loop_
_entity_poly.entity_id
_entity_poly.type
_entity_poly.pdbx_seq_one_letter_code
_entity_poly.pdbx_strand_id
1 'polypeptide(L)'
;MDNMMNNFYAQQTTRQEAQGTLQTSPSTLRSSASSSFATPRTARYNNDDYNQVLEFKIQLKHIRKPAIWRRIQVPYDYTFFQFHLAIQCCMGWLNCHTHVFRAQEGFEYGNPHIEINFPGIPKVREEKSNLIKDYFHSKGQIMEYEYDSGDSWEHVITYEGVFDRKQSTQYPKCLRGRGKCPPEDIGSYEGFERFKEIIKDKNHPEYEEFSNWYGESDDYDPNEFDKDSAFNGLELMHDFRDVSDYC
;
A
#
# COMPACT_ATOMS: atom_id res chain seq x y z
N MET A 1 1.94 10.67 10.95
CA MET A 1 2.50 9.33 10.66
C MET A 1 3.28 8.80 11.85
N ASP A 2 4.26 9.53 12.40
CA ASP A 2 5.03 9.06 13.58
C ASP A 2 4.17 8.76 14.81
N ASN A 3 3.13 9.56 15.07
CA ASN A 3 2.27 9.38 16.25
C ASN A 3 1.26 8.22 16.11
N MET A 4 0.71 8.00 14.90
CA MET A 4 -0.18 6.86 14.62
C MET A 4 0.59 5.53 14.65
N MET A 5 1.81 5.49 14.11
CA MET A 5 2.67 4.31 14.24
C MET A 5 2.94 4.00 15.72
N ASN A 6 3.31 5.00 16.51
CA ASN A 6 3.57 4.82 17.95
C ASN A 6 2.33 4.31 18.72
N ASN A 7 1.13 4.78 18.40
CA ASN A 7 -0.10 4.32 19.05
C ASN A 7 -0.49 2.89 18.64
N PHE A 8 -0.32 2.51 17.36
CA PHE A 8 -0.50 1.13 16.92
C PHE A 8 0.50 0.18 17.62
N TYR A 9 1.76 0.59 17.74
CA TYR A 9 2.77 -0.18 18.49
C TYR A 9 2.46 -0.28 19.99
N ALA A 10 1.94 0.78 20.62
CA ALA A 10 1.57 0.76 22.03
C ALA A 10 0.45 -0.27 22.33
N GLN A 11 -0.56 -0.35 21.45
CA GLN A 11 -1.66 -1.32 21.60
C GLN A 11 -1.22 -2.77 21.37
N GLN A 12 -0.27 -3.01 20.44
CA GLN A 12 0.28 -4.36 20.21
C GLN A 12 1.21 -4.82 21.35
N THR A 13 2.02 -3.92 21.91
CA THR A 13 2.95 -4.24 23.01
C THR A 13 2.22 -4.71 24.26
N THR A 14 1.07 -4.10 24.58
CA THR A 14 0.22 -4.52 25.71
C THR A 14 -0.38 -5.93 25.58
N ARG A 15 -0.46 -6.49 24.36
CA ARG A 15 -0.93 -7.88 24.15
C ARG A 15 0.19 -8.92 24.26
N GLN A 16 1.45 -8.55 24.04
CA GLN A 16 2.59 -9.48 24.07
C GLN A 16 3.21 -9.68 25.46
N GLU A 17 3.04 -8.76 26.40
CA GLU A 17 3.52 -8.93 27.78
C GLU A 17 2.77 -10.03 28.58
N ALA A 18 1.72 -10.61 28.01
CA ALA A 18 0.94 -11.70 28.61
C ALA A 18 1.43 -13.12 28.25
N GLN A 19 2.48 -13.29 27.43
CA GLN A 19 2.98 -14.61 27.05
C GLN A 19 4.51 -14.74 27.14
N GLY A 20 4.97 -15.17 28.31
CA GLY A 20 5.92 -16.28 28.47
C GLY A 20 7.30 -16.19 27.81
N THR A 21 8.26 -15.77 28.63
CA THR A 21 9.72 -15.95 28.49
C THR A 21 10.13 -17.40 28.21
N LEU A 22 11.04 -17.64 27.25
CA LEU A 22 11.98 -18.78 27.28
C LEU A 22 13.22 -18.51 26.39
N GLN A 23 14.36 -18.35 27.06
CA GLN A 23 15.72 -18.27 26.52
C GLN A 23 16.19 -19.63 26.00
N THR A 24 16.85 -19.67 24.83
CA THR A 24 18.02 -20.55 24.58
C THR A 24 19.02 -19.90 23.62
N SER A 25 20.29 -20.28 23.76
CA SER A 25 21.54 -19.65 23.33
C SER A 25 22.03 -20.06 21.92
N PRO A 26 23.00 -19.33 21.32
CA PRO A 26 23.43 -19.54 19.94
C PRO A 26 24.58 -20.57 19.83
N SER A 27 24.49 -21.47 18.85
CA SER A 27 25.61 -22.35 18.46
C SER A 27 26.02 -22.13 17.00
N THR A 28 27.31 -21.87 16.85
CA THR A 28 28.06 -21.57 15.63
C THR A 28 28.29 -22.82 14.80
N LEU A 29 28.01 -22.80 13.49
CA LEU A 29 28.71 -23.67 12.54
C LEU A 29 28.94 -22.98 11.19
N ARG A 30 30.24 -22.88 10.88
CA ARG A 30 30.85 -22.31 9.67
C ARG A 30 30.89 -23.42 8.61
N SER A 31 30.42 -23.15 7.40
CA SER A 31 30.62 -24.04 6.26
C SER A 31 30.76 -23.22 4.97
N SER A 32 31.96 -23.30 4.41
CA SER A 32 32.37 -22.73 3.13
C SER A 32 31.96 -23.66 1.99
N ALA A 33 31.17 -23.16 1.04
CA ALA A 33 31.00 -23.79 -0.26
C ALA A 33 31.07 -22.70 -1.36
N SER A 34 32.18 -22.69 -2.09
CA SER A 34 32.35 -21.93 -3.32
C SER A 34 31.61 -22.66 -4.45
N SER A 35 30.51 -22.05 -4.93
CA SER A 35 29.82 -22.48 -6.15
C SER A 35 29.84 -21.32 -7.14
N SER A 36 30.62 -21.49 -8.21
CA SER A 36 30.65 -20.60 -9.36
C SER A 36 29.33 -20.69 -10.13
N PHE A 37 28.41 -19.76 -9.88
CA PHE A 37 27.22 -19.60 -10.71
C PHE A 37 27.55 -18.72 -11.91
N ALA A 38 27.44 -19.32 -13.10
CA ALA A 38 27.47 -18.60 -14.36
C ALA A 38 26.32 -17.58 -14.37
N THR A 39 26.66 -16.32 -14.68
CA THR A 39 25.70 -15.23 -14.74
C THR A 39 24.73 -15.43 -15.91
N PRO A 40 23.40 -15.31 -15.69
CA PRO A 40 22.45 -15.25 -16.78
C PRO A 40 22.73 -14.03 -17.65
N ARG A 41 22.74 -14.24 -18.96
CA ARG A 41 22.90 -13.22 -20.01
C ARG A 41 21.89 -12.09 -19.77
N THR A 42 22.37 -10.92 -19.37
CA THR A 42 21.53 -9.75 -19.12
C THR A 42 20.76 -9.38 -20.38
N ALA A 43 19.42 -9.36 -20.27
CA ALA A 43 18.59 -8.61 -21.21
C ALA A 43 19.10 -7.16 -21.19
N ARG A 44 19.33 -6.58 -22.36
CA ARG A 44 19.80 -5.19 -22.47
C ARG A 44 18.64 -4.28 -22.05
N TYR A 45 18.63 -3.85 -20.80
CA TYR A 45 17.81 -2.73 -20.35
C TYR A 45 18.22 -1.50 -21.16
N ASN A 46 17.26 -0.83 -21.80
CA ASN A 46 17.54 0.42 -22.48
C ASN A 46 17.75 1.50 -21.41
N ASN A 47 18.74 2.37 -21.61
CA ASN A 47 19.07 3.42 -20.65
C ASN A 47 17.90 4.39 -20.39
N ASP A 48 16.92 4.40 -21.30
CA ASP A 48 15.68 5.18 -21.22
C ASP A 48 14.74 4.66 -20.12
N ASP A 49 14.74 3.36 -19.81
CA ASP A 49 13.85 2.76 -18.81
C ASP A 49 14.10 3.35 -17.41
N TYR A 50 15.36 3.64 -17.06
CA TYR A 50 15.73 4.28 -15.79
C TYR A 50 15.45 5.79 -15.75
N ASN A 51 15.15 6.38 -16.90
CA ASN A 51 14.85 7.80 -17.06
C ASN A 51 13.37 8.08 -17.23
N GLN A 52 12.50 7.07 -17.12
CA GLN A 52 11.07 7.21 -17.29
C GLN A 52 10.30 6.95 -16.00
N VAL A 53 9.10 7.53 -15.94
CA VAL A 53 8.11 7.32 -14.89
C VAL A 53 6.74 7.09 -15.51
N LEU A 54 5.94 6.29 -14.82
CA LEU A 54 4.56 6.01 -15.16
C LEU A 54 3.66 6.88 -14.30
N GLU A 55 2.69 7.56 -14.92
CA GLU A 55 1.69 8.37 -14.23
C GLU A 55 0.39 7.60 -14.08
N PHE A 56 -0.17 7.63 -12.87
CA PHE A 56 -1.43 6.98 -12.55
C PHE A 56 -2.34 7.94 -11.79
N LYS A 57 -3.64 7.84 -12.05
CA LYS A 57 -4.68 8.30 -11.13
C LYS A 57 -5.24 7.10 -10.38
N ILE A 58 -5.17 7.13 -9.06
CA ILE A 58 -5.72 6.11 -8.16
C ILE A 58 -6.92 6.73 -7.45
N GLN A 59 -8.09 6.11 -7.55
CA GLN A 59 -9.31 6.62 -6.97
C GLN A 59 -9.99 5.55 -6.12
N LEU A 60 -10.25 5.87 -4.85
CA LEU A 60 -10.99 5.01 -3.94
C LEU A 60 -12.46 4.97 -4.36
N LYS A 61 -13.04 3.77 -4.48
CA LYS A 61 -14.43 3.56 -4.87
C LYS A 61 -15.37 3.89 -3.69
N HIS A 62 -16.64 4.04 -4.01
CA HIS A 62 -17.77 4.23 -3.09
C HIS A 62 -17.80 5.55 -2.29
N ILE A 63 -16.65 6.20 -2.04
CA ILE A 63 -16.59 7.48 -1.32
C ILE A 63 -16.66 8.67 -2.28
N ARG A 64 -17.65 9.55 -2.07
CA ARG A 64 -17.91 10.71 -2.94
C ARG A 64 -17.81 12.08 -2.28
N LYS A 65 -17.89 12.14 -0.94
CA LYS A 65 -17.97 13.41 -0.18
C LYS A 65 -16.94 13.44 0.95
N PRO A 66 -15.73 13.96 0.66
CA PRO A 66 -15.19 14.26 -0.67
C PRO A 66 -14.76 12.98 -1.40
N ALA A 67 -14.64 13.04 -2.73
CA ALA A 67 -14.00 11.97 -3.47
C ALA A 67 -12.52 11.87 -3.07
N ILE A 68 -12.04 10.65 -2.85
CA ILE A 68 -10.67 10.38 -2.43
C ILE A 68 -9.88 9.83 -3.62
N TRP A 69 -8.82 10.54 -4.00
CA TRP A 69 -7.96 10.12 -5.09
C TRP A 69 -6.58 10.74 -5.01
N ARG A 70 -5.62 10.09 -5.67
CA ARG A 70 -4.22 10.52 -5.82
C ARG A 70 -3.82 10.44 -7.28
N ARG A 71 -2.99 11.37 -7.72
CA ARG A 71 -2.26 11.25 -8.97
C ARG A 71 -0.78 11.18 -8.66
N ILE A 72 -0.16 10.07 -9.02
CA ILE A 72 1.22 9.80 -8.68
C ILE A 72 2.05 9.49 -9.92
N GLN A 73 3.35 9.72 -9.81
CA GLN A 73 4.33 9.22 -10.75
C GLN A 73 5.23 8.23 -10.02
N VAL A 74 5.41 7.05 -10.60
CA VAL A 74 6.28 5.99 -10.07
C VAL A 74 7.36 5.63 -11.09
N PRO A 75 8.53 5.14 -10.65
CA PRO A 75 9.57 4.64 -11.56
C PRO A 75 9.02 3.61 -12.56
N TYR A 76 9.52 3.67 -13.79
CA TYR A 76 9.05 2.81 -14.90
C TYR A 76 9.31 1.31 -14.66
N ASP A 77 10.32 1.00 -13.86
CA ASP A 77 10.75 -0.35 -13.47
C ASP A 77 10.10 -0.86 -12.18
N TYR A 78 9.03 -0.22 -11.69
CA TYR A 78 8.32 -0.72 -10.52
C TYR A 78 7.67 -2.08 -10.75
N THR A 79 7.85 -2.97 -9.78
CA THR A 79 7.06 -4.18 -9.62
C THR A 79 5.66 -3.85 -9.10
N PHE A 80 4.73 -4.80 -9.20
CA PHE A 80 3.40 -4.64 -8.58
C PHE A 80 3.51 -4.45 -7.06
N PHE A 81 4.44 -5.13 -6.39
CA PHE A 81 4.67 -4.93 -4.95
C PHE A 81 5.17 -3.51 -4.64
N GLN A 82 6.13 -2.98 -5.41
CA GLN A 82 6.59 -1.60 -5.21
C GLN A 82 5.47 -0.58 -5.50
N PHE A 83 4.60 -0.88 -6.46
CA PHE A 83 3.44 -0.05 -6.75
C PHE A 83 2.40 -0.09 -5.63
N HIS A 84 2.15 -1.26 -5.04
CA HIS A 84 1.35 -1.43 -3.82
C HIS A 84 1.86 -0.53 -2.69
N LEU A 85 3.17 -0.59 -2.37
CA LEU A 85 3.76 0.29 -1.35
C LEU A 85 3.58 1.78 -1.69
N ALA A 86 3.67 2.15 -2.96
CA ALA A 86 3.39 3.52 -3.38
C ALA A 86 1.93 3.94 -3.18
N ILE A 87 0.98 3.02 -3.40
CA ILE A 87 -0.45 3.24 -3.11
C ILE A 87 -0.64 3.42 -1.60
N GLN A 88 -0.15 2.48 -0.79
CA GLN A 88 -0.23 2.53 0.67
C GLN A 88 0.30 3.85 1.22
N CYS A 89 1.49 4.27 0.78
CA CYS A 89 2.10 5.51 1.23
C CYS A 89 1.26 6.74 0.85
N CYS A 90 0.83 6.84 -0.42
CA CYS A 90 0.07 8.01 -0.87
C CYS A 90 -1.37 8.07 -0.34
N MET A 91 -1.91 6.93 0.11
CA MET A 91 -3.17 6.86 0.84
C MET A 91 -2.98 7.11 2.34
N GLY A 92 -1.77 6.93 2.88
CA GLY A 92 -1.49 7.08 4.31
C GLY A 92 -1.87 5.85 5.13
N TRP A 93 -1.92 4.68 4.50
CA TRP A 93 -2.15 3.39 5.13
C TRP A 93 -0.86 2.71 5.57
N LEU A 94 -0.99 1.65 6.37
CA LEU A 94 0.10 1.04 7.12
C LEU A 94 0.57 -0.29 6.54
N ASN A 95 -0.03 -0.76 5.43
CA ASN A 95 0.34 -2.02 4.79
C ASN A 95 0.22 -3.22 5.77
N CYS A 96 -0.84 -3.26 6.57
CA CYS A 96 -1.08 -4.29 7.58
C CYS A 96 -2.10 -5.37 7.16
N HIS A 97 -2.72 -5.24 5.99
CA HIS A 97 -3.71 -6.17 5.47
C HIS A 97 -3.33 -6.74 4.10
N THR A 98 -4.15 -7.69 3.62
CA THR A 98 -4.01 -8.30 2.29
C THR A 98 -4.26 -7.28 1.18
N HIS A 99 -3.75 -7.57 -0.02
CA HIS A 99 -4.06 -6.77 -1.20
C HIS A 99 -3.97 -7.60 -2.49
N VAL A 100 -4.69 -7.17 -3.52
CA VAL A 100 -4.65 -7.79 -4.84
C VAL A 100 -4.94 -6.78 -5.94
N PHE A 101 -4.27 -6.93 -7.09
CA PHE A 101 -4.56 -6.21 -8.32
C PHE A 101 -5.29 -7.10 -9.30
N ARG A 102 -6.43 -6.65 -9.84
CA ARG A 102 -7.25 -7.41 -10.79
C ARG A 102 -7.12 -6.85 -12.20
N ALA A 103 -6.52 -7.66 -13.08
CA ALA A 103 -6.38 -7.36 -14.49
C ALA A 103 -7.71 -7.53 -15.24
N GLN A 104 -7.94 -6.72 -16.27
CA GLN A 104 -9.17 -6.80 -17.08
C GLN A 104 -9.28 -8.13 -17.86
N GLU A 105 -8.14 -8.78 -18.11
CA GLU A 105 -8.01 -10.06 -18.80
C GLU A 105 -8.31 -11.27 -17.90
N GLY A 106 -8.75 -11.05 -16.65
CA GLY A 106 -9.22 -12.12 -15.75
C GLY A 106 -8.12 -12.86 -14.99
N PHE A 107 -6.97 -12.23 -14.80
CA PHE A 107 -5.91 -12.72 -13.90
C PHE A 107 -5.57 -11.67 -12.84
N GLU A 108 -4.83 -12.06 -11.81
CA GLU A 108 -4.52 -11.18 -10.67
C GLU A 108 -3.01 -11.05 -10.49
N TYR A 109 -2.59 -9.95 -9.86
CA TYR A 109 -1.25 -9.81 -9.30
C TYR A 109 -1.36 -9.63 -7.79
N GLY A 110 -0.60 -10.40 -7.03
CA GLY A 110 -0.66 -10.42 -5.57
C GLY A 110 0.39 -11.36 -5.00
N ASN A 111 0.35 -11.59 -3.69
CA ASN A 111 1.20 -12.56 -3.03
C ASN A 111 0.62 -13.98 -3.18
N PRO A 112 1.26 -14.87 -3.97
CA PRO A 112 0.74 -16.21 -4.26
C PRO A 112 0.76 -17.15 -3.04
N HIS A 113 1.41 -16.76 -1.93
CA HIS A 113 1.40 -17.53 -0.68
C HIS A 113 0.21 -17.20 0.22
N ILE A 114 -0.41 -16.03 0.05
CA ILE A 114 -1.58 -15.59 0.83
C ILE A 114 -2.86 -15.99 0.11
N GLU A 115 -2.87 -15.92 -1.22
CA GLU A 115 -4.04 -16.23 -2.03
C GLU A 115 -4.09 -17.74 -2.35
N ILE A 116 -5.01 -18.45 -1.70
CA ILE A 116 -5.13 -19.90 -1.82
C ILE A 116 -5.55 -20.27 -3.25
N ASN A 117 -4.71 -21.06 -3.94
CA ASN A 117 -4.99 -21.61 -5.27
C ASN A 117 -6.13 -22.66 -5.22
N PHE A 118 -7.39 -22.23 -5.15
CA PHE A 118 -8.55 -23.11 -5.35
C PHE A 118 -8.97 -23.15 -6.83
N PRO A 119 -9.49 -24.30 -7.32
CA PRO A 119 -10.05 -24.39 -8.67
C PRO A 119 -11.19 -23.37 -8.88
N GLY A 120 -11.06 -22.53 -9.91
CA GLY A 120 -12.03 -21.47 -10.22
C GLY A 120 -11.61 -20.07 -9.72
N ILE A 121 -10.52 -19.96 -8.96
CA ILE A 121 -9.91 -18.67 -8.60
C ILE A 121 -8.97 -18.22 -9.73
N PRO A 122 -8.93 -16.91 -10.07
CA PRO A 122 -7.99 -16.37 -11.05
C PRO A 122 -6.54 -16.78 -10.76
N LYS A 123 -5.75 -16.96 -11.83
CA LYS A 123 -4.33 -17.25 -11.67
C LYS A 123 -3.61 -16.01 -11.14
N VAL A 124 -3.10 -16.10 -9.92
CA VAL A 124 -2.30 -15.05 -9.29
C VAL A 124 -0.89 -15.05 -9.86
N ARG A 125 -0.41 -13.89 -10.31
CA ARG A 125 0.96 -13.66 -10.75
C ARG A 125 1.74 -12.99 -9.62
N GLU A 126 2.95 -13.48 -9.38
CA GLU A 126 3.85 -13.00 -8.31
C GLU A 126 4.18 -11.51 -8.46
N GLU A 127 3.67 -10.70 -7.54
CA GLU A 127 3.79 -9.24 -7.57
C GLU A 127 5.22 -8.71 -7.43
N LYS A 128 6.12 -9.44 -6.76
CA LYS A 128 7.51 -9.02 -6.55
C LYS A 128 8.37 -9.18 -7.82
N SER A 129 7.92 -9.97 -8.80
CA SER A 129 8.68 -10.27 -10.02
C SER A 129 8.05 -9.71 -11.30
N ASN A 130 6.77 -9.34 -11.27
CA ASN A 130 6.07 -8.77 -12.42
C ASN A 130 6.09 -7.24 -12.36
N LEU A 131 6.40 -6.59 -13.49
CA LEU A 131 6.49 -5.14 -13.60
C LEU A 131 5.17 -4.52 -14.04
N ILE A 132 4.83 -3.35 -13.49
CA ILE A 132 3.58 -2.66 -13.84
C ILE A 132 3.58 -2.19 -15.30
N LYS A 133 4.75 -1.85 -15.86
CA LYS A 133 4.89 -1.48 -17.28
C LYS A 133 4.52 -2.61 -18.24
N ASP A 134 4.60 -3.86 -17.79
CA ASP A 134 4.29 -5.02 -18.64
C ASP A 134 2.77 -5.26 -18.71
N TYR A 135 1.99 -4.60 -17.85
CA TYR A 135 0.53 -4.57 -17.89
C TYR A 135 -0.01 -3.29 -18.54
N PHE A 136 0.51 -2.12 -18.15
CA PHE A 136 -0.02 -0.83 -18.58
C PHE A 136 0.62 -0.30 -19.88
N HIS A 137 -0.09 -0.40 -20.99
CA HIS A 137 0.41 -0.03 -22.32
C HIS A 137 -0.33 1.15 -22.96
N SER A 138 -1.58 1.40 -22.56
CA SER A 138 -2.46 2.38 -23.21
C SER A 138 -3.01 3.40 -22.23
N LYS A 139 -2.87 4.68 -22.54
CA LYS A 139 -3.48 5.75 -21.74
C LYS A 139 -4.99 5.52 -21.60
N GLY A 140 -5.49 5.58 -20.36
CA GLY A 140 -6.87 5.28 -20.01
C GLY A 140 -7.14 3.81 -19.68
N GLN A 141 -6.15 2.92 -19.83
CA GLN A 141 -6.24 1.55 -19.33
C GLN A 141 -6.45 1.57 -17.82
N ILE A 142 -7.33 0.69 -17.36
CA ILE A 142 -7.71 0.60 -15.96
C ILE A 142 -7.33 -0.75 -15.34
N MET A 143 -7.26 -0.75 -14.02
CA MET A 143 -7.07 -1.92 -13.18
C MET A 143 -7.77 -1.67 -11.86
N GLU A 144 -8.35 -2.73 -11.28
CA GLU A 144 -8.86 -2.65 -9.92
C GLU A 144 -7.78 -3.08 -8.94
N TYR A 145 -7.72 -2.42 -7.78
CA TYR A 145 -6.84 -2.77 -6.68
C TYR A 145 -7.67 -2.81 -5.41
N GLU A 146 -7.60 -3.92 -4.68
CA GLU A 146 -8.26 -4.08 -3.39
C GLU A 146 -7.20 -4.15 -2.31
N TYR A 147 -7.44 -3.44 -1.22
CA TYR A 147 -6.68 -3.53 0.03
C TYR A 147 -7.64 -3.91 1.15
N ASP A 148 -7.15 -4.77 2.05
CA ASP A 148 -7.89 -5.38 3.14
C ASP A 148 -9.11 -6.20 2.68
N SER A 149 -8.98 -7.52 2.60
CA SER A 149 -10.10 -8.39 2.24
C SER A 149 -11.22 -8.44 3.30
N GLY A 150 -10.99 -7.91 4.51
CA GLY A 150 -12.02 -7.69 5.52
C GLY A 150 -12.89 -6.47 5.20
N ASP A 151 -12.26 -5.30 5.06
CA ASP A 151 -12.96 -4.02 4.82
C ASP A 151 -13.24 -3.72 3.34
N SER A 152 -12.58 -4.42 2.43
CA SER A 152 -12.71 -4.33 0.97
C SER A 152 -12.50 -2.92 0.41
N TRP A 153 -11.33 -2.32 0.67
CA TRP A 153 -10.97 -1.01 0.10
C TRP A 153 -10.63 -1.11 -1.38
N GLU A 154 -11.65 -0.97 -2.23
CA GLU A 154 -11.49 -1.07 -3.68
C GLU A 154 -11.11 0.26 -4.34
N HIS A 155 -10.16 0.20 -5.26
CA HIS A 155 -9.64 1.33 -6.02
C HIS A 155 -9.76 1.08 -7.51
N VAL A 156 -9.97 2.16 -8.26
CA VAL A 156 -9.73 2.18 -9.71
C VAL A 156 -8.40 2.89 -9.96
N ILE A 157 -7.47 2.16 -10.56
CA ILE A 157 -6.20 2.68 -11.06
C ILE A 157 -6.38 2.97 -12.54
N THR A 158 -6.12 4.21 -12.95
CA THR A 158 -6.14 4.65 -14.35
C THR A 158 -4.74 5.05 -14.77
N TYR A 159 -4.21 4.41 -15.81
CA TYR A 159 -2.92 4.76 -16.38
C TYR A 159 -3.02 6.02 -17.24
N GLU A 160 -2.20 7.03 -16.97
CA GLU A 160 -2.24 8.34 -17.63
C GLU A 160 -1.08 8.57 -18.62
N GLY A 161 -0.05 7.73 -18.60
CA GLY A 161 1.02 7.66 -19.61
C GLY A 161 2.43 7.49 -19.02
N VAL A 162 3.41 7.40 -19.91
CA VAL A 162 4.85 7.44 -19.59
C VAL A 162 5.36 8.87 -19.76
N PHE A 163 6.25 9.31 -18.87
CA PHE A 163 6.91 10.61 -18.93
C PHE A 163 8.39 10.48 -18.60
N ASP A 164 9.20 11.41 -19.11
CA ASP A 164 10.60 11.50 -18.71
C ASP A 164 10.71 12.02 -17.27
N ARG A 165 11.68 11.44 -16.54
CA ARG A 165 12.07 11.89 -15.22
C ARG A 165 12.59 13.31 -15.30
N LYS A 166 12.13 14.13 -14.36
CA LYS A 166 12.68 15.47 -14.18
C LYS A 166 13.98 15.38 -13.41
N GLN A 167 15.01 16.10 -13.86
CA GLN A 167 16.28 16.20 -13.17
C GLN A 167 16.07 16.69 -11.72
N SER A 168 16.84 16.13 -10.79
CA SER A 168 16.81 16.48 -9.36
C SER A 168 15.44 16.27 -8.68
N THR A 169 14.58 15.42 -9.24
CA THR A 169 13.29 15.04 -8.64
C THR A 169 13.36 13.62 -8.09
N GLN A 170 12.93 13.43 -6.86
CA GLN A 170 12.76 12.10 -6.27
C GLN A 170 11.43 11.48 -6.71
N TYR A 171 11.45 10.16 -6.86
CA TYR A 171 10.30 9.33 -7.21
C TYR A 171 10.22 8.14 -6.25
N PRO A 172 9.02 7.65 -5.93
CA PRO A 172 7.72 8.08 -6.43
C PRO A 172 7.32 9.46 -5.89
N LYS A 173 6.36 10.10 -6.54
CA LYS A 173 5.87 11.43 -6.11
C LYS A 173 4.39 11.59 -6.35
N CYS A 174 3.74 12.38 -5.50
CA CYS A 174 2.35 12.76 -5.70
C CYS A 174 2.29 14.12 -6.41
N LEU A 175 1.54 14.18 -7.51
CA LEU A 175 1.35 15.41 -8.28
C LEU A 175 0.20 16.24 -7.75
N ARG A 176 -0.87 15.56 -7.31
CA ARG A 176 -2.12 16.15 -6.83
C ARG A 176 -3.02 15.06 -6.27
N GLY A 177 -4.02 15.47 -5.51
CA GLY A 177 -5.02 14.57 -4.95
C GLY A 177 -6.12 15.36 -4.26
N ARG A 178 -7.04 14.63 -3.64
CA ARG A 178 -8.13 15.19 -2.84
C ARG A 178 -8.58 14.18 -1.80
N GLY A 179 -9.00 14.67 -0.64
CA GLY A 179 -9.67 13.91 0.40
C GLY A 179 -8.71 13.07 1.22
N LYS A 180 -8.90 13.08 2.53
CA LYS A 180 -8.15 12.26 3.49
C LYS A 180 -8.66 10.83 3.38
N CYS A 181 -7.75 9.86 3.36
CA CYS A 181 -8.15 8.46 3.27
C CYS A 181 -8.78 7.99 4.59
N PRO A 182 -9.66 6.97 4.54
CA PRO A 182 -10.18 6.35 5.74
C PRO A 182 -9.03 5.85 6.63
N PRO A 183 -9.14 5.98 7.97
CA PRO A 183 -8.26 5.28 8.88
C PRO A 183 -8.22 3.78 8.64
N GLU A 184 -7.13 3.12 9.04
CA GLU A 184 -7.09 1.65 9.12
C GLU A 184 -8.19 1.13 10.06
N ASP A 185 -8.68 -0.08 9.77
CA ASP A 185 -9.66 -0.83 10.59
C ASP A 185 -10.96 -0.06 10.90
N ILE A 186 -11.34 0.92 10.08
CA ILE A 186 -12.54 1.73 10.30
C ILE A 186 -13.85 1.00 9.95
N GLY A 187 -13.76 -0.18 9.33
CA GLY A 187 -14.91 -1.04 9.04
C GLY A 187 -15.60 -0.69 7.73
N SER A 188 -14.86 -0.78 6.63
CA SER A 188 -15.31 -0.54 5.25
C SER A 188 -15.82 0.88 4.97
N TYR A 189 -16.35 1.08 3.75
CA TYR A 189 -16.99 2.32 3.32
C TYR A 189 -18.08 2.79 4.31
N GLU A 190 -18.93 1.87 4.78
CA GLU A 190 -20.01 2.16 5.71
C GLU A 190 -19.49 2.68 7.05
N GLY A 191 -18.45 2.03 7.60
CA GLY A 191 -17.78 2.48 8.81
C GLY A 191 -17.15 3.85 8.65
N PHE A 192 -16.56 4.14 7.49
CA PHE A 192 -16.02 5.47 7.21
C PHE A 192 -17.09 6.57 7.08
N GLU A 193 -18.23 6.29 6.44
CA GLU A 193 -19.33 7.27 6.39
C GLU A 193 -19.89 7.55 7.79
N ARG A 194 -20.09 6.51 8.60
CA ARG A 194 -20.48 6.63 10.00
C ARG A 194 -19.47 7.42 10.82
N PHE A 195 -18.18 7.16 10.63
CA PHE A 195 -17.11 7.91 11.27
C PHE A 195 -17.20 9.41 10.96
N LYS A 196 -17.40 9.78 9.69
CA LYS A 196 -17.60 11.19 9.29
C LYS A 196 -18.84 11.83 9.88
N GLU A 197 -19.85 11.06 10.30
CA GLU A 197 -21.02 11.58 11.01
C GLU A 197 -20.70 11.81 12.47
N ILE A 198 -20.04 10.84 13.13
CA ILE A 198 -19.64 10.92 14.54
C ILE A 198 -18.75 12.14 14.77
N ILE A 199 -17.67 12.31 13.98
CA ILE A 199 -16.69 13.40 14.24
C ILE A 199 -17.25 14.82 14.02
N LYS A 200 -18.38 14.95 13.34
CA LYS A 200 -19.03 16.27 13.14
C LYS A 200 -19.81 16.73 14.36
N ASP A 201 -20.24 15.82 15.23
CA ASP A 201 -21.01 16.12 16.42
C ASP A 201 -20.33 15.56 17.66
N LYS A 202 -19.67 16.44 18.42
CA LYS A 202 -19.02 16.07 19.68
C LYS A 202 -19.99 15.56 20.75
N ASN A 203 -21.29 15.78 20.58
CA ASN A 203 -22.32 15.26 21.48
C ASN A 203 -22.94 13.94 20.97
N HIS A 204 -22.46 13.40 19.85
CA HIS A 204 -22.90 12.09 19.37
C HIS A 204 -22.67 11.04 20.46
N PRO A 205 -23.62 10.13 20.74
CA PRO A 205 -23.51 9.15 21.83
C PRO A 205 -22.26 8.26 21.75
N GLU A 206 -21.67 8.16 20.56
CA GLU A 206 -20.50 7.33 20.28
C GLU A 206 -19.20 8.13 20.11
N TYR A 207 -19.25 9.46 20.27
CA TYR A 207 -18.08 10.32 20.05
C TYR A 207 -16.91 9.97 20.98
N GLU A 208 -17.20 9.77 22.27
CA GLU A 208 -16.19 9.52 23.29
C GLU A 208 -15.50 8.17 23.08
N GLU A 209 -16.28 7.09 22.88
CA GLU A 209 -15.75 5.75 22.59
C GLU A 209 -14.88 5.78 21.33
N PHE A 210 -15.36 6.43 20.27
CA PHE A 210 -14.64 6.53 19.02
C PHE A 210 -13.34 7.34 19.16
N SER A 211 -13.41 8.49 19.85
CA SER A 211 -12.24 9.35 20.06
C SER A 211 -11.16 8.64 20.87
N ASN A 212 -11.55 7.82 21.85
CA ASN A 212 -10.62 7.00 22.61
C ASN A 212 -9.96 5.90 21.76
N TRP A 213 -10.70 5.31 20.81
CA TRP A 213 -10.16 4.29 19.92
C TRP A 213 -9.19 4.88 18.89
N TYR A 214 -9.59 5.95 18.19
CA TYR A 214 -8.79 6.55 17.11
C TYR A 214 -7.67 7.46 17.62
N GLY A 215 -7.83 8.07 18.80
CA GLY A 215 -6.84 8.93 19.45
C GLY A 215 -6.64 10.32 18.83
N GLU A 216 -6.97 10.52 17.54
CA GLU A 216 -6.78 11.79 16.80
C GLU A 216 -8.07 12.29 16.12
N SER A 217 -9.26 11.96 16.66
CA SER A 217 -10.56 12.25 16.01
C SER A 217 -10.83 13.75 15.83
N ASP A 218 -10.33 14.57 16.76
CA ASP A 218 -10.51 16.03 16.76
C ASP A 218 -9.82 16.73 15.57
N ASP A 219 -8.77 16.12 15.00
CA ASP A 219 -7.95 16.71 13.91
C ASP A 219 -8.22 16.05 12.55
N TYR A 220 -9.20 15.14 12.45
CA TYR A 220 -9.55 14.51 11.19
C TYR A 220 -10.47 15.40 10.34
N ASP A 221 -9.91 16.07 9.32
CA ASP A 221 -10.70 16.68 8.25
C ASP A 221 -10.75 15.76 7.02
N PRO A 222 -11.93 15.21 6.64
CA PRO A 222 -12.05 14.36 5.44
C PRO A 222 -11.69 15.08 4.14
N ASN A 223 -11.68 16.42 4.10
CA ASN A 223 -11.32 17.22 2.92
C ASN A 223 -9.83 17.49 2.79
N GLU A 224 -9.08 17.32 3.87
CA GLU A 224 -7.65 17.59 3.91
C GLU A 224 -6.90 16.64 2.97
N PHE A 225 -5.92 17.18 2.25
CA PHE A 225 -4.92 16.39 1.57
C PHE A 225 -3.70 17.26 1.26
N ASP A 226 -2.52 16.82 1.71
CA ASP A 226 -1.24 17.40 1.34
C ASP A 226 -0.46 16.44 0.43
N LYS A 227 -0.13 16.90 -0.78
CA LYS A 227 0.61 16.10 -1.76
C LYS A 227 2.08 15.94 -1.40
N ASP A 228 2.67 16.90 -0.68
CA ASP A 228 4.11 16.94 -0.45
C ASP A 228 4.53 16.01 0.70
N SER A 229 3.61 15.66 1.59
CA SER A 229 3.79 14.63 2.63
C SER A 229 3.42 13.21 2.20
N ALA A 230 2.81 13.03 1.02
CA ALA A 230 2.23 11.75 0.57
C ALA A 230 3.24 10.59 0.44
N PHE A 231 4.55 10.85 0.46
CA PHE A 231 5.58 9.82 0.37
C PHE A 231 6.58 9.84 1.53
N ASN A 232 6.30 10.59 2.60
CA ASN A 232 7.22 10.70 3.75
C ASN A 232 7.45 9.37 4.48
N GLY A 233 6.47 8.45 4.46
CA GLY A 233 6.57 7.13 5.10
C GLY A 233 7.19 6.05 4.21
N LEU A 234 7.60 6.35 2.98
CA LEU A 234 7.99 5.31 2.02
C LEU A 234 9.25 4.57 2.44
N GLU A 235 10.23 5.27 3.04
CA GLU A 235 11.45 4.64 3.54
C GLU A 235 11.15 3.64 4.66
N LEU A 236 10.18 3.97 5.53
CA LEU A 236 9.72 3.05 6.59
C LEU A 236 9.07 1.80 5.98
N MET A 237 8.29 1.95 4.90
CA MET A 237 7.66 0.83 4.20
C MET A 237 8.66 -0.09 3.49
N HIS A 238 9.79 0.44 3.01
CA HIS A 238 10.84 -0.37 2.37
C HIS A 238 11.65 -1.21 3.37
N ASP A 239 11.73 -0.80 4.63
CA ASP A 239 12.38 -1.57 5.69
C ASP A 239 11.50 -2.73 6.18
N PHE A 240 10.19 -2.68 5.96
CA PHE A 240 9.30 -3.86 6.05
C PHE A 240 9.47 -4.74 4.81
N ARG A 241 10.67 -5.31 4.65
CA ARG A 241 10.82 -6.51 3.83
C ARG A 241 10.04 -7.61 4.53
N ASP A 242 8.92 -7.97 3.91
CA ASP A 242 8.07 -9.10 4.22
C ASP A 242 7.23 -9.02 5.50
N VAL A 243 5.92 -8.81 5.31
CA VAL A 243 4.87 -9.21 6.25
C VAL A 243 4.73 -10.74 6.32
N SER A 244 5.48 -11.51 5.51
CA SER A 244 5.54 -12.98 5.65
C SER A 244 6.22 -13.44 6.94
N ASP A 245 6.93 -12.55 7.63
CA ASP A 245 7.60 -12.88 8.90
C ASP A 245 6.73 -12.56 10.13
N TYR A 246 5.52 -12.01 9.93
CA TYR A 246 4.68 -11.49 11.02
C TYR A 246 3.23 -12.00 11.03
N CYS A 247 2.87 -12.99 10.20
CA CYS A 247 1.58 -13.70 10.25
C CYS A 247 1.77 -15.22 10.34
#